data_AF-A0A7S1UHK2-F1
#
_entry.id   AF-A0A7S1UHK2-F1
#
_cell.length_a   1.000
_cell.length_b   1.000
_cell.length_c   1.000
_cell.angle_alpha   90.00
_cell.angle_beta   90.00
_cell.angle_gamma   90.00
#
_symmetry.space_group_name_H-M   'P 1'
#
loop_
_entity.id
_entity.type
_entity.pdbx_description
1 polymer ?
#
loop_
_entity_poly.entity_id
_entity_poly.type
_entity_poly.pdbx_seq_one_letter_code
_entity_poly.pdbx_strand_id
1 'polypeptide(L)'
;AAPRASGNPLLSGWRACCCCFAVVLLAGEGAANTRASRYPEPPEPEPACGAISLPPFAGNATVFGERSASRWWLAPIVVEKHRLVLCKIAKNASSGWMRLVRRMAGAKDWTANPYTASSLKSYRYLKDYGREAAARMMVDPTWTKIAMVRDPLERLLSAYLDKIRNEADWPKILDEYRDALWWHDAPLRNMTFAEFIDRVAVGTMEGRDHTSGGRMNQHWSFQHRECNLDFWAPAYTRIFHMHRGGCSKRTMLSEFLGILRRNSRAPGELAALLDTFDDRNAAGAAIASHATDHASRVWYTEETYRKALAIYKPDYDFYGLEPPSA
;
A
#
# COMPACT_ATOMS: atom_id res chain seq x y z
N ALA A 1 -58.86 -47.23 16.07
CA ALA A 1 -58.51 -48.24 15.05
C ALA A 1 -57.13 -47.89 14.47
N ALA A 2 -56.14 -48.73 14.68
CA ALA A 2 -54.89 -48.80 13.88
C ALA A 2 -55.05 -49.99 12.88
N PRO A 3 -54.08 -50.40 12.02
CA PRO A 3 -52.73 -49.90 11.76
C PRO A 3 -52.24 -50.00 10.26
N ARG A 4 -50.94 -49.66 10.04
CA ARG A 4 -49.92 -50.28 9.14
C ARG A 4 -50.01 -50.13 7.60
N ALA A 5 -48.92 -49.61 6.99
CA ALA A 5 -47.93 -50.33 6.13
C ALA A 5 -48.24 -50.03 4.65
N SER A 6 -47.37 -50.04 3.63
CA SER A 6 -45.97 -50.41 3.35
C SER A 6 -45.77 -50.12 1.84
N GLY A 7 -44.53 -49.96 1.34
CA GLY A 7 -44.21 -50.33 -0.05
C GLY A 7 -43.46 -49.32 -0.91
N ASN A 8 -42.16 -49.62 -1.11
CA ASN A 8 -41.25 -49.25 -2.22
C ASN A 8 -41.79 -49.68 -3.62
N PRO A 9 -41.05 -49.58 -4.75
CA PRO A 9 -39.86 -48.77 -5.17
C PRO A 9 -40.10 -48.15 -6.58
N LEU A 10 -39.08 -47.69 -7.32
CA LEU A 10 -38.80 -48.05 -8.74
C LEU A 10 -37.54 -47.33 -9.29
N LEU A 11 -36.62 -48.17 -9.84
CA LEU A 11 -35.83 -48.04 -11.09
C LEU A 11 -34.85 -46.86 -11.28
N SER A 12 -33.69 -46.99 -11.94
CA SER A 12 -33.01 -48.02 -12.75
C SER A 12 -31.58 -47.48 -12.99
N GLY A 13 -30.49 -48.26 -12.95
CA GLY A 13 -30.05 -49.17 -14.02
C GLY A 13 -28.89 -48.55 -14.85
N TRP A 14 -27.82 -49.18 -15.35
CA TRP A 14 -27.30 -50.55 -15.57
C TRP A 14 -25.75 -50.42 -15.76
N ARG A 15 -24.88 -51.23 -15.13
CA ARG A 15 -24.12 -52.41 -15.69
C ARG A 15 -23.62 -52.25 -17.14
N ALA A 16 -22.31 -52.13 -17.42
CA ALA A 16 -21.23 -53.14 -17.42
C ALA A 16 -21.39 -54.27 -18.44
N CYS A 17 -20.49 -54.37 -19.45
CA CYS A 17 -19.58 -55.51 -19.70
C CYS A 17 -18.94 -55.53 -21.12
N CYS A 18 -17.62 -55.74 -21.13
CA CYS A 18 -16.84 -56.72 -21.91
C CYS A 18 -16.75 -56.72 -23.45
N CYS A 19 -15.48 -56.57 -23.89
CA CYS A 19 -14.69 -57.49 -24.72
C CYS A 19 -14.73 -57.43 -26.27
N CYS A 20 -13.55 -57.09 -26.81
CA CYS A 20 -12.70 -57.90 -27.71
C CYS A 20 -12.71 -57.71 -29.25
N PHE A 21 -11.47 -57.53 -29.74
CA PHE A 21 -10.87 -57.83 -31.05
C PHE A 21 -11.29 -57.07 -32.32
N ALA A 22 -10.37 -56.23 -32.86
CA ALA A 22 -9.64 -56.54 -34.09
C ALA A 22 -8.60 -55.43 -34.40
N VAL A 23 -7.38 -55.85 -34.72
CA VAL A 23 -6.30 -55.01 -35.24
C VAL A 23 -6.49 -54.84 -36.75
N VAL A 24 -6.55 -53.60 -37.23
CA VAL A 24 -6.29 -53.27 -38.64
C VAL A 24 -5.29 -52.12 -38.67
N LEU A 25 -4.14 -52.42 -39.27
CA LEU A 25 -3.07 -51.50 -39.63
C LEU A 25 -3.55 -50.58 -40.76
N LEU A 26 -3.55 -49.26 -40.53
CA LEU A 26 -3.45 -48.28 -41.60
C LEU A 26 -2.31 -47.32 -41.26
N ALA A 27 -1.26 -47.42 -42.08
CA ALA A 27 -0.16 -46.49 -42.13
C ALA A 27 -0.68 -45.11 -42.54
N GLY A 28 -0.37 -44.11 -41.73
CA GLY A 28 -0.53 -42.70 -42.07
C GLY A 28 0.71 -41.97 -41.59
N GLU A 29 1.57 -41.61 -42.53
CA GLU A 29 2.72 -40.74 -42.31
C GLU A 29 2.22 -39.38 -41.81
N GLY A 30 2.42 -39.12 -40.52
CA GLY A 30 2.16 -37.84 -39.88
C GLY A 30 3.41 -37.41 -39.13
N ALA A 31 4.07 -36.37 -39.63
CA ALA A 31 5.29 -35.80 -39.08
C ALA A 31 5.17 -35.58 -37.55
N ALA A 32 5.98 -36.32 -36.79
CA ALA A 32 6.14 -36.13 -35.36
C ALA A 32 6.89 -34.81 -35.10
N ASN A 33 6.13 -33.73 -34.93
CA ASN A 33 6.61 -32.49 -34.36
C ASN A 33 6.87 -32.71 -32.86
N THR A 34 8.10 -33.08 -32.51
CA THR A 34 8.57 -33.19 -31.11
C THR A 34 8.75 -31.81 -30.50
N ARG A 35 7.65 -31.09 -30.30
CA ARG A 35 7.63 -29.93 -29.40
C ARG A 35 7.54 -30.46 -27.98
N ALA A 36 8.71 -30.76 -27.41
CA ALA A 36 8.85 -30.97 -25.98
C ALA A 36 8.19 -29.76 -25.26
N SER A 37 7.07 -30.04 -24.59
CA SER A 37 6.38 -29.11 -23.71
C SER A 37 7.33 -28.76 -22.57
N ARG A 38 8.13 -27.70 -22.75
CA ARG A 38 8.72 -26.99 -21.62
C ARG A 38 7.55 -26.35 -20.89
N TYR A 39 7.12 -26.99 -19.80
CA TYR A 39 6.44 -26.25 -18.76
C TYR A 39 7.34 -25.06 -18.40
N PRO A 40 6.81 -23.83 -18.34
CA PRO A 40 7.61 -22.72 -17.84
C PRO A 40 8.12 -23.12 -16.46
N GLU A 41 9.42 -22.96 -16.24
CA GLU A 41 9.99 -23.10 -14.92
C GLU A 41 9.17 -22.23 -13.94
N PRO A 42 8.95 -22.70 -12.70
CA PRO A 42 8.31 -21.86 -11.70
C PRO A 42 9.05 -20.52 -11.64
N PRO A 43 8.33 -19.38 -11.59
CA PRO A 43 8.97 -18.08 -11.57
C PRO A 43 10.02 -18.07 -10.47
N GLU A 44 11.20 -17.52 -10.78
CA GLU A 44 12.26 -17.33 -9.79
C GLU A 44 11.64 -16.70 -8.53
N PRO A 45 12.05 -17.14 -7.32
CA PRO A 45 11.51 -16.57 -6.09
C PRO A 45 11.72 -15.06 -6.13
N GLU A 46 10.63 -14.30 -6.06
CA GLU A 46 10.70 -12.84 -6.05
C GLU A 46 11.70 -12.39 -4.97
N PRO A 47 12.61 -11.44 -5.27
CA PRO A 47 13.55 -10.96 -4.28
C PRO A 47 12.78 -10.44 -3.06
N ALA A 48 13.28 -10.75 -1.85
CA ALA A 48 12.72 -10.26 -0.61
C ALA A 48 12.55 -8.73 -0.68
N CYS A 49 11.47 -8.19 -0.09
CA CYS A 49 11.23 -6.78 -0.24
C CYS A 49 12.40 -5.96 0.33
N GLY A 50 12.88 -5.01 -0.46
CA GLY A 50 13.88 -4.05 0.00
C GLY A 50 13.41 -3.41 1.30
N ALA A 51 14.30 -3.38 2.28
CA ALA A 51 14.02 -2.78 3.56
C ALA A 51 15.14 -1.88 4.00
N ILE A 52 14.72 -0.76 4.57
CA ILE A 52 15.64 0.24 5.05
C ILE A 52 16.09 -0.17 6.44
N SER A 53 17.39 -0.37 6.57
CA SER A 53 18.05 -0.57 7.86
C SER A 53 18.50 0.80 8.35
N LEU A 54 17.94 1.26 9.47
CA LEU A 54 18.37 2.47 10.15
C LEU A 54 19.19 2.10 11.38
N PRO A 55 20.15 2.96 11.79
CA PRO A 55 20.89 2.74 13.02
C PRO A 55 19.94 2.58 14.22
N PRO A 56 20.32 1.77 15.22
CA PRO A 56 19.49 1.52 16.39
C PRO A 56 19.18 2.81 17.18
N PHE A 57 18.01 2.84 17.83
CA PHE A 57 17.54 4.01 18.56
C PHE A 57 18.48 4.33 19.74
N ALA A 58 19.19 5.46 19.68
CA ALA A 58 20.07 5.94 20.75
C ALA A 58 19.40 6.97 21.69
N GLY A 59 18.11 7.27 21.50
CA GLY A 59 17.41 8.33 22.22
C GLY A 59 16.81 7.90 23.57
N ASN A 60 16.64 8.86 24.48
CA ASN A 60 15.77 8.68 25.66
C ASN A 60 14.31 8.73 25.19
N ALA A 61 13.67 7.56 25.11
CA ALA A 61 12.38 7.32 24.46
C ALA A 61 11.15 7.81 25.28
N THR A 62 11.20 8.99 25.87
CA THR A 62 10.23 9.33 26.94
C THR A 62 8.97 10.05 26.47
N VAL A 63 8.90 10.62 25.27
CA VAL A 63 7.70 11.38 24.85
C VAL A 63 7.42 11.26 23.36
N PHE A 64 6.23 10.76 23.01
CA PHE A 64 5.70 10.89 21.65
C PHE A 64 5.57 12.38 21.29
N GLY A 65 6.36 12.82 20.30
CA GLY A 65 6.51 14.23 19.95
C GLY A 65 5.20 14.92 19.54
N GLU A 66 5.05 16.18 19.95
CA GLU A 66 3.89 17.05 19.66
C GLU A 66 3.54 17.14 18.17
N ARG A 67 4.53 16.97 17.28
CA ARG A 67 4.36 17.02 15.82
C ARG A 67 3.36 16.00 15.25
N SER A 68 3.13 14.88 15.94
CA SER A 68 2.17 13.83 15.54
C SER A 68 0.81 13.92 16.24
N ALA A 69 0.68 14.78 17.25
CA ALA A 69 -0.56 14.89 18.03
C ALA A 69 -1.66 15.69 17.30
N SER A 70 -1.28 16.60 16.38
CA SER A 70 -2.22 17.59 15.83
C SER A 70 -2.98 17.16 14.56
N ARG A 71 -2.58 16.07 13.87
CA ARG A 71 -3.21 15.64 12.60
C ARG A 71 -3.43 14.14 12.52
N TRP A 72 -4.68 13.73 12.33
CA TRP A 72 -5.06 12.31 12.25
C TRP A 72 -4.47 11.59 11.05
N TRP A 73 -4.18 12.29 9.95
CA TRP A 73 -3.62 11.64 8.76
C TRP A 73 -2.12 11.34 8.85
N LEU A 74 -1.39 12.05 9.73
CA LEU A 74 0.04 11.87 10.02
C LEU A 74 0.28 10.84 11.14
N ALA A 75 -0.74 10.54 11.95
CA ALA A 75 -0.61 9.61 13.07
C ALA A 75 -0.65 8.16 12.57
N PRO A 76 0.25 7.28 13.06
CA PRO A 76 0.15 5.85 12.80
C PRO A 76 -1.20 5.27 13.24
N ILE A 77 -1.67 4.25 12.54
CA ILE A 77 -2.88 3.50 12.87
C ILE A 77 -2.52 2.38 13.83
N VAL A 78 -3.39 2.12 14.80
CA VAL A 78 -3.23 1.08 15.81
C VAL A 78 -4.27 -0.02 15.58
N VAL A 79 -3.83 -1.28 15.60
CA VAL A 79 -4.71 -2.46 15.61
C VAL A 79 -4.34 -3.32 16.81
N GLU A 80 -4.99 -3.09 17.96
CA GLU A 80 -4.60 -3.71 19.24
C GLU A 80 -4.66 -5.23 19.21
N LYS A 81 -5.66 -5.79 18.51
CA LYS A 81 -5.83 -7.24 18.33
C LYS A 81 -4.57 -7.90 17.76
N HIS A 82 -3.87 -7.21 16.87
CA HIS A 82 -2.65 -7.72 16.24
C HIS A 82 -1.37 -7.07 16.78
N ARG A 83 -1.47 -6.21 17.80
CA ARG A 83 -0.35 -5.40 18.32
C ARG A 83 0.42 -4.68 17.20
N LEU A 84 -0.33 -4.13 16.26
CA LEU A 84 0.22 -3.43 15.09
C LEU A 84 0.16 -1.92 15.29
N VAL A 85 1.26 -1.25 14.99
CA VAL A 85 1.32 0.19 14.69
C VAL A 85 1.71 0.34 13.23
N LEU A 86 0.82 0.88 12.40
CA LEU A 86 1.00 1.01 10.96
C LEU A 86 1.11 2.48 10.57
N CYS A 87 2.30 2.88 10.13
CA CYS A 87 2.49 4.15 9.45
C CYS A 87 2.05 4.02 7.99
N LYS A 88 0.88 4.59 7.68
CA LYS A 88 0.47 4.81 6.29
C LYS A 88 1.04 6.13 5.81
N ILE A 89 1.56 6.15 4.59
CA ILE A 89 1.97 7.37 3.91
C ILE A 89 1.19 7.49 2.61
N ALA A 90 0.67 8.68 2.31
CA ALA A 90 -0.07 8.89 1.08
C ALA A 90 0.80 8.56 -0.13
N LYS A 91 0.17 7.96 -1.16
CA LYS A 91 0.80 7.53 -2.41
C LYS A 91 1.76 6.33 -2.30
N ASN A 92 1.80 5.65 -1.15
CA ASN A 92 2.54 4.39 -0.92
C ASN A 92 1.60 3.18 -0.84
N ALA A 93 0.70 3.05 -1.82
CA ALA A 93 -0.38 2.05 -1.81
C ALA A 93 -1.28 2.10 -0.54
N SER A 94 -1.39 3.28 0.10
CA SER A 94 -2.10 3.48 1.36
C SER A 94 -3.56 3.02 1.35
N SER A 95 -4.26 3.09 0.21
CA SER A 95 -5.63 2.56 0.09
C SER A 95 -5.69 1.06 0.40
N GLY A 96 -4.73 0.28 -0.11
CA GLY A 96 -4.65 -1.15 0.17
C GLY A 96 -4.43 -1.39 1.66
N TRP A 97 -3.42 -0.74 2.24
CA TRP A 97 -3.11 -0.84 3.67
C TRP A 97 -4.29 -0.46 4.57
N MET A 98 -5.08 0.54 4.19
CA MET A 98 -6.28 0.92 4.92
C MET A 98 -7.39 -0.14 4.84
N ARG A 99 -7.61 -0.72 3.65
CA ARG A 99 -8.52 -1.86 3.47
C ARG A 99 -8.10 -3.06 4.30
N LEU A 100 -6.79 -3.32 4.40
CA LEU A 100 -6.24 -4.37 5.28
C LEU A 100 -6.62 -4.13 6.74
N VAL A 101 -6.44 -2.90 7.25
CA VAL A 101 -6.83 -2.56 8.62
C VAL A 101 -8.33 -2.74 8.84
N ARG A 102 -9.17 -2.30 7.88
CA ARG A 102 -10.63 -2.51 7.97
C ARG A 102 -10.98 -4.00 8.01
N ARG A 103 -10.32 -4.80 7.20
CA ARG A 103 -10.52 -6.25 7.15
C ARG A 103 -10.09 -6.93 8.46
N MET A 104 -8.96 -6.51 9.06
CA MET A 104 -8.53 -6.94 10.39
C MET A 104 -9.54 -6.56 11.48
N ALA A 105 -10.21 -5.42 11.34
CA ALA A 105 -11.28 -4.99 12.24
C ALA A 105 -12.63 -5.70 12.00
N GLY A 106 -12.72 -6.60 11.01
CA GLY A 106 -13.94 -7.33 10.69
C GLY A 106 -15.01 -6.50 9.96
N ALA A 107 -14.63 -5.38 9.33
CA ALA A 107 -15.56 -4.58 8.56
C ALA A 107 -16.11 -5.37 7.36
N LYS A 108 -17.44 -5.50 7.25
CA LYS A 108 -18.09 -6.24 6.15
C LYS A 108 -17.86 -5.60 4.79
N ASP A 109 -17.69 -4.28 4.76
CA ASP A 109 -17.49 -3.44 3.58
C ASP A 109 -16.00 -3.04 3.41
N TRP A 110 -15.07 -3.87 3.88
CA TRP A 110 -13.64 -3.55 3.88
C TRP A 110 -13.05 -3.22 2.49
N THR A 111 -13.70 -3.64 1.39
CA THR A 111 -13.31 -3.34 0.00
C THR A 111 -13.73 -1.95 -0.49
N ALA A 112 -14.66 -1.29 0.23
CA ALA A 112 -15.14 0.05 -0.13
C ALA A 112 -14.02 1.11 -0.06
N ASN A 113 -14.31 2.34 -0.49
CA ASN A 113 -13.36 3.45 -0.38
C ASN A 113 -12.98 3.65 1.11
N PRO A 114 -11.71 3.45 1.51
CA PRO A 114 -11.31 3.51 2.91
C PRO A 114 -11.18 4.93 3.48
N TYR A 115 -11.38 5.96 2.65
CA TYR A 115 -11.25 7.37 3.01
C TYR A 115 -12.59 8.11 3.16
N THR A 116 -13.72 7.41 3.14
CA THR A 116 -15.01 8.03 3.50
C THR A 116 -15.02 8.46 4.96
N ALA A 117 -15.84 9.45 5.30
CA ALA A 117 -15.98 9.92 6.69
C ALA A 117 -16.36 8.80 7.67
N SER A 118 -17.20 7.84 7.25
CA SER A 118 -17.55 6.66 8.04
C SER A 118 -16.35 5.73 8.25
N SER A 119 -15.59 5.46 7.19
CA SER A 119 -14.38 4.63 7.25
C SER A 119 -13.34 5.23 8.18
N LEU A 120 -13.10 6.55 8.06
CA LEU A 120 -12.09 7.26 8.84
C LEU A 120 -12.36 7.21 10.35
N LYS A 121 -13.63 7.18 10.76
CA LYS A 121 -14.05 7.04 12.16
C LYS A 121 -13.83 5.62 12.73
N SER A 122 -13.63 4.62 11.87
CA SER A 122 -13.44 3.23 12.29
C SER A 122 -11.99 2.90 12.70
N TYR A 123 -11.02 3.74 12.33
CA TYR A 123 -9.62 3.54 12.69
C TYR A 123 -9.32 4.08 14.08
N ARG A 124 -8.42 3.40 14.79
CA ARG A 124 -7.73 3.94 15.96
C ARG A 124 -6.38 4.47 15.54
N TYR A 125 -6.04 5.66 15.99
CA TYR A 125 -4.75 6.28 15.72
C TYR A 125 -3.91 6.30 16.99
N LEU A 126 -2.59 6.25 16.85
CA LEU A 126 -1.66 6.25 17.96
C LEU A 126 -1.83 7.49 18.87
N LYS A 127 -2.16 8.64 18.27
CA LYS A 127 -2.49 9.88 19.00
C LYS A 127 -3.72 9.76 19.91
N ASP A 128 -4.61 8.80 19.68
CA ASP A 128 -5.85 8.64 20.45
C ASP A 128 -5.59 8.00 21.84
N TYR A 129 -4.40 7.44 22.07
CA TYR A 129 -4.02 6.80 23.35
C TYR A 129 -3.34 7.77 24.33
N GLY A 130 -3.13 9.03 23.95
CA GLY A 130 -2.33 9.98 24.72
C GLY A 130 -0.82 9.72 24.64
N ARG A 131 -0.01 10.72 25.02
CA ARG A 131 1.45 10.73 24.76
C ARG A 131 2.18 9.56 25.41
N GLU A 132 1.87 9.24 26.66
CA GLU A 132 2.56 8.18 27.39
C GLU A 132 2.25 6.79 26.84
N ALA A 133 0.97 6.48 26.61
CA ALA A 133 0.61 5.17 26.08
C ALA A 133 1.09 5.00 24.63
N ALA A 134 1.04 6.06 23.83
CA ALA A 134 1.65 6.08 22.49
C ALA A 134 3.17 5.80 22.55
N ALA A 135 3.89 6.48 23.44
CA ALA A 135 5.33 6.24 23.64
C ALA A 135 5.60 4.80 24.09
N ARG A 136 4.82 4.27 25.05
CA ARG A 136 4.90 2.86 25.49
C ARG A 136 4.70 1.90 24.33
N MET A 137 3.72 2.12 23.46
CA MET A 137 3.51 1.29 22.26
C MET A 137 4.71 1.35 21.31
N MET A 138 5.31 2.54 21.11
CA MET A 138 6.47 2.70 20.22
C MET A 138 7.73 2.00 20.73
N VAL A 139 7.96 1.98 22.05
CA VAL A 139 9.17 1.36 22.63
C VAL A 139 9.01 -0.12 22.99
N ASP A 140 7.78 -0.60 23.18
CA ASP A 140 7.53 -1.99 23.55
C ASP A 140 7.83 -2.95 22.38
N PRO A 141 8.84 -3.84 22.48
CA PRO A 141 9.26 -4.72 21.38
C PRO A 141 8.20 -5.76 21.00
N THR A 142 7.19 -5.96 21.84
CA THR A 142 6.09 -6.88 21.57
C THR A 142 4.97 -6.25 20.74
N TRP A 143 5.11 -4.97 20.36
CA TRP A 143 4.35 -4.34 19.28
C TRP A 143 5.12 -4.40 17.97
N THR A 144 4.45 -4.81 16.90
CA THR A 144 4.96 -4.74 15.53
C THR A 144 4.69 -3.36 14.95
N LYS A 145 5.74 -2.62 14.59
CA LYS A 145 5.61 -1.28 13.99
C LYS A 145 6.13 -1.29 12.57
N ILE A 146 5.29 -0.89 11.63
CA ILE A 146 5.59 -1.00 10.20
C ILE A 146 5.34 0.33 9.50
N ALA A 147 6.26 0.75 8.64
CA ALA A 147 6.08 1.87 7.73
C ALA A 147 6.28 1.44 6.28
N MET A 148 5.57 2.13 5.38
CA MET A 148 5.64 1.93 3.94
C MET A 148 6.14 3.22 3.29
N VAL A 149 7.34 3.17 2.72
CA VAL A 149 7.91 4.28 1.95
C VAL A 149 8.03 3.88 0.49
N ARG A 150 8.10 4.86 -0.41
CA ARG A 150 8.32 4.66 -1.85
C ARG A 150 9.50 5.49 -2.30
N ASP A 151 10.10 5.17 -3.44
CA ASP A 151 10.98 6.11 -4.14
C ASP A 151 10.35 7.53 -4.16
N PRO A 152 11.04 8.56 -3.62
CA PRO A 152 10.48 9.90 -3.50
C PRO A 152 9.98 10.51 -4.82
N LEU A 153 10.72 10.34 -5.92
CA LEU A 153 10.36 10.91 -7.22
C LEU A 153 9.18 10.18 -7.87
N GLU A 154 9.09 8.87 -7.72
CA GLU A 154 7.91 8.12 -8.13
C GLU A 154 6.66 8.50 -7.32
N ARG A 155 6.83 8.73 -6.01
CA ARG A 155 5.75 9.16 -5.13
C ARG A 155 5.23 10.55 -5.53
N LEU A 156 6.14 11.49 -5.82
CA LEU A 156 5.80 12.83 -6.30
C LEU A 156 4.99 12.76 -7.60
N LEU A 157 5.44 11.98 -8.57
CA LEU A 157 4.71 11.82 -9.83
C LEU A 157 3.34 11.17 -9.62
N SER A 158 3.26 10.17 -8.74
CA SER A 158 1.98 9.56 -8.37
C SER A 158 1.01 10.58 -7.77
N ALA A 159 1.51 11.53 -6.98
CA ALA A 159 0.70 12.62 -6.44
C ALA A 159 0.19 13.55 -7.54
N TYR A 160 1.06 13.97 -8.48
CA TYR A 160 0.66 14.80 -9.61
C TYR A 160 -0.44 14.15 -10.45
N LEU A 161 -0.22 12.91 -10.89
CA LEU A 161 -1.17 12.23 -11.78
C LEU A 161 -2.52 12.01 -11.11
N ASP A 162 -2.54 11.70 -9.82
CA ASP A 162 -3.77 11.43 -9.08
C ASP A 162 -4.51 12.70 -8.66
N LYS A 163 -3.79 13.67 -8.09
CA LYS A 163 -4.38 14.81 -7.38
C LYS A 163 -4.52 16.06 -8.24
N ILE A 164 -3.66 16.19 -9.25
CA ILE A 164 -3.60 17.37 -10.09
C ILE A 164 -4.20 17.07 -11.46
N ARG A 165 -3.73 16.01 -12.13
CA ARG A 165 -4.15 15.73 -13.51
C ARG A 165 -5.56 15.14 -13.60
N ASN A 166 -5.91 14.21 -12.72
CA ASN A 166 -7.20 13.50 -12.80
C ASN A 166 -8.35 14.20 -12.05
N GLU A 167 -8.04 15.12 -11.13
CA GLU A 167 -9.01 15.86 -10.28
C GLU A 167 -10.19 15.02 -9.76
N ALA A 168 -9.98 13.72 -9.47
CA ALA A 168 -11.05 12.80 -9.11
C ALA A 168 -11.59 13.01 -7.67
N ASP A 169 -11.01 13.95 -6.94
CA ASP A 169 -11.39 14.29 -5.57
C ASP A 169 -12.54 15.33 -5.55
N TRP A 170 -13.20 15.45 -4.41
CA TRP A 170 -14.33 16.36 -4.24
C TRP A 170 -13.87 17.83 -4.12
N PRO A 171 -14.73 18.81 -4.46
CA PRO A 171 -14.32 20.21 -4.67
C PRO A 171 -13.50 20.86 -3.55
N LYS A 172 -13.88 20.70 -2.27
CA LYS A 172 -13.13 21.35 -1.19
C LYS A 172 -11.79 20.66 -0.87
N ILE A 173 -11.57 19.39 -1.24
CA ILE A 173 -10.20 18.86 -1.26
C ILE A 173 -9.38 19.52 -2.37
N LEU A 174 -9.98 19.79 -3.53
CA LEU A 174 -9.28 20.49 -4.61
C LEU A 174 -8.90 21.92 -4.19
N ASP A 175 -9.73 22.59 -3.39
CA ASP A 175 -9.37 23.88 -2.77
C ASP A 175 -8.15 23.74 -1.86
N GLU A 176 -8.12 22.73 -0.98
CA GLU A 176 -6.95 22.46 -0.13
C GLU A 176 -5.67 22.21 -0.93
N TYR A 177 -5.76 21.58 -2.11
CA TYR A 177 -4.62 21.39 -3.01
C TYR A 177 -4.19 22.68 -3.70
N ARG A 178 -5.15 23.52 -4.13
CA ARG A 178 -4.87 24.85 -4.69
C ARG A 178 -4.17 25.73 -3.68
N ASP A 179 -4.67 25.79 -2.45
CA ASP A 179 -4.04 26.53 -1.34
C ASP A 179 -2.62 26.02 -1.08
N ALA A 180 -2.42 24.70 -1.03
CA ALA A 180 -1.11 24.11 -0.77
C ALA A 180 -0.09 24.33 -1.91
N LEU A 181 -0.56 24.66 -3.11
CA LEU A 181 0.27 24.92 -4.30
C LEU A 181 0.28 26.40 -4.71
N TRP A 182 -0.42 27.27 -3.97
CA TRP A 182 -0.59 28.69 -4.32
C TRP A 182 -1.09 28.88 -5.75
N TRP A 183 -2.11 28.09 -6.13
CA TRP A 183 -2.62 27.99 -7.50
C TRP A 183 -4.11 28.30 -7.57
N HIS A 184 -4.46 29.58 -7.65
CA HIS A 184 -5.85 30.05 -7.60
C HIS A 184 -6.39 30.57 -8.94
N ASP A 185 -5.49 30.95 -9.86
CA ASP A 185 -5.87 31.64 -11.09
C ASP A 185 -6.31 30.68 -12.22
N ALA A 186 -6.14 29.36 -12.03
CA ALA A 186 -6.51 28.34 -12.99
C ALA A 186 -6.93 27.03 -12.31
N PRO A 187 -7.70 26.17 -13.01
CA PRO A 187 -7.95 24.78 -12.58
C PRO A 187 -6.65 24.00 -12.35
N LEU A 188 -6.64 23.03 -11.42
CA LEU A 188 -5.43 22.23 -11.11
C LEU A 188 -5.05 21.35 -12.30
N ARG A 189 -6.01 20.80 -13.03
CA ARG A 189 -5.79 19.97 -14.22
C ARG A 189 -5.03 20.68 -15.34
N ASN A 190 -4.97 22.02 -15.31
CA ASN A 190 -4.21 22.80 -16.27
C ASN A 190 -2.73 22.93 -15.88
N MET A 191 -2.35 22.62 -14.63
CA MET A 191 -0.98 22.69 -14.16
C MET A 191 -0.14 21.58 -14.80
N THR A 192 0.95 21.96 -15.46
CA THR A 192 1.94 21.03 -15.98
C THR A 192 2.76 20.38 -14.86
N PHE A 193 3.44 19.28 -15.15
CA PHE A 193 4.29 18.64 -14.15
C PHE A 193 5.49 19.51 -13.73
N ALA A 194 6.03 20.32 -14.65
CA ALA A 194 7.09 21.27 -14.35
C ALA A 194 6.60 22.36 -13.38
N GLU A 195 5.45 22.98 -13.66
CA GLU A 195 4.85 23.97 -12.75
C GLU A 195 4.52 23.37 -11.39
N PHE A 196 4.04 22.13 -11.37
CA PHE A 196 3.80 21.42 -10.11
C PHE A 196 5.09 21.29 -9.27
N ILE A 197 6.21 20.89 -9.87
CA ILE A 197 7.51 20.82 -9.19
C ILE A 197 7.94 22.20 -8.68
N ASP A 198 7.79 23.24 -9.50
CA ASP A 198 8.14 24.61 -9.09
C ASP A 198 7.28 25.07 -7.90
N ARG A 199 5.97 24.77 -7.88
CA ARG A 199 5.09 25.07 -6.72
C ARG A 199 5.42 24.26 -5.49
N VAL A 200 5.79 22.99 -5.65
CA VAL A 200 6.28 22.16 -4.54
C VAL A 200 7.57 22.75 -3.97
N ALA A 201 8.48 23.24 -4.80
CA ALA A 201 9.73 23.89 -4.37
C ALA A 201 9.48 25.20 -3.60
N VAL A 202 8.54 26.04 -4.07
CA VAL A 202 8.13 27.25 -3.33
C VAL A 202 7.60 26.86 -1.95
N GLY A 203 6.74 25.83 -1.89
CA GLY A 203 6.20 25.31 -0.64
C GLY A 203 7.25 24.77 0.35
N THR A 204 8.43 24.34 -0.11
CA THR A 204 9.53 23.92 0.78
C THR A 204 10.39 25.07 1.27
N MET A 205 10.64 26.08 0.43
CA MET A 205 11.51 27.21 0.75
C MET A 205 10.85 28.23 1.67
N GLU A 206 9.54 28.46 1.54
CA GLU A 206 8.91 29.60 2.21
C GLU A 206 8.72 29.44 3.73
N GLY A 207 8.81 28.24 4.32
CA GLY A 207 8.90 28.08 5.78
C GLY A 207 7.88 28.86 6.64
N ARG A 208 6.71 29.25 6.11
CA ARG A 208 5.79 30.16 6.81
C ARG A 208 4.87 29.44 7.79
N ASP A 209 5.11 29.76 9.06
CA ASP A 209 4.24 29.86 10.25
C ASP A 209 2.95 29.03 10.36
N HIS A 210 3.14 27.77 10.74
CA HIS A 210 2.74 27.14 12.02
C HIS A 210 1.39 27.33 12.73
N THR A 211 0.38 28.05 12.24
CA THR A 211 -0.93 28.11 12.94
C THR A 211 -2.16 27.64 12.17
N SER A 212 -2.02 27.30 10.89
CA SER A 212 -3.08 26.64 10.11
C SER A 212 -2.48 26.00 8.87
N GLY A 213 -2.47 24.66 8.76
CA GLY A 213 -2.22 24.05 7.45
C GLY A 213 -0.75 23.87 7.00
N GLY A 214 0.16 24.83 7.26
CA GLY A 214 1.51 25.03 6.68
C GLY A 214 2.57 23.90 6.75
N ARG A 215 2.27 22.74 6.17
CA ARG A 215 3.25 21.77 5.67
C ARG A 215 2.84 21.43 4.24
N MET A 216 3.81 21.05 3.40
CA MET A 216 3.52 20.40 2.11
C MET A 216 2.36 19.40 2.30
N ASN A 217 1.42 19.38 1.34
CA ASN A 217 0.31 18.46 1.42
C ASN A 217 0.83 17.02 1.57
N GLN A 218 0.16 16.19 2.38
CA GLN A 218 0.57 14.81 2.67
C GLN A 218 0.87 13.95 1.42
N HIS A 219 0.27 14.28 0.27
CA HIS A 219 0.48 13.56 -0.98
C HIS A 219 1.87 13.80 -1.59
N TRP A 220 2.49 14.96 -1.32
CA TRP A 220 3.84 15.32 -1.78
C TRP A 220 4.76 15.78 -0.64
N SER A 221 4.40 15.60 0.63
CA SER A 221 5.26 15.88 1.78
C SER A 221 6.50 14.98 1.83
N PHE A 222 7.49 15.33 2.64
CA PHE A 222 8.62 14.44 2.93
C PHE A 222 8.17 13.21 3.72
N GLN A 223 8.51 12.03 3.21
CA GLN A 223 8.10 10.77 3.83
C GLN A 223 8.75 10.56 5.19
N HIS A 224 10.02 10.97 5.38
CA HIS A 224 10.69 10.87 6.68
C HIS A 224 10.02 11.72 7.78
N ARG A 225 9.18 12.70 7.42
CA ARG A 225 8.45 13.53 8.41
C ARG A 225 7.05 13.01 8.72
N GLU A 226 6.56 12.07 7.92
CA GLU A 226 5.29 11.39 8.16
C GLU A 226 5.46 10.42 9.34
N CYS A 227 4.42 10.26 10.16
CA CYS A 227 4.45 9.38 11.33
C CYS A 227 5.60 9.65 12.33
N ASN A 228 6.20 10.84 12.28
CA ASN A 228 7.45 11.19 12.97
C ASN A 228 8.55 10.14 12.73
N LEU A 229 8.73 9.65 11.49
CA LEU A 229 9.81 8.71 11.18
C LEU A 229 11.19 9.31 11.48
N ASP A 230 11.38 10.60 11.25
CA ASP A 230 12.56 11.39 11.61
C ASP A 230 13.02 11.20 13.07
N PHE A 231 12.08 10.87 13.96
CA PHE A 231 12.35 10.54 15.35
C PHE A 231 12.22 9.04 15.66
N TRP A 232 11.12 8.42 15.24
CA TRP A 232 10.74 7.07 15.66
C TRP A 232 11.20 5.95 14.73
N ALA A 233 11.76 6.24 13.56
CA ALA A 233 12.11 5.20 12.58
C ALA A 233 12.98 4.07 13.15
N PRO A 234 13.95 4.31 14.06
CA PRO A 234 14.69 3.20 14.69
C PRO A 234 13.85 2.29 15.61
N ALA A 235 12.67 2.74 16.05
CA ALA A 235 11.73 1.91 16.80
C ALA A 235 10.82 1.07 15.88
N TYR A 236 10.81 1.31 14.57
CA TYR A 236 10.02 0.52 13.63
C TYR A 236 10.62 -0.88 13.46
N THR A 237 9.77 -1.90 13.55
CA THR A 237 10.15 -3.29 13.27
C THR A 237 10.62 -3.46 11.83
N ARG A 238 9.99 -2.75 10.89
CA ARG A 238 10.35 -2.76 9.47
C ARG A 238 9.88 -1.48 8.79
N ILE A 239 10.74 -0.92 7.94
CA ILE A 239 10.38 0.12 6.98
C ILE A 239 10.55 -0.50 5.60
N PHE A 240 9.43 -0.74 4.94
CA PHE A 240 9.40 -1.32 3.60
C PHE A 240 9.61 -0.23 2.57
N HIS A 241 10.46 -0.51 1.59
CA HIS A 241 10.69 0.37 0.44
C HIS A 241 10.01 -0.19 -0.81
N MET A 242 9.03 0.55 -1.31
CA MET A 242 8.35 0.27 -2.57
C MET A 242 9.07 1.01 -3.70
N HIS A 243 9.69 0.28 -4.63
CA HIS A 243 10.33 0.86 -5.81
C HIS A 243 9.93 0.11 -7.08
N ARG A 244 10.06 0.78 -8.23
CA ARG A 244 9.89 0.16 -9.54
C ARG A 244 10.90 -0.98 -9.75
N GLY A 245 10.41 -2.11 -10.25
CA GLY A 245 11.22 -3.33 -10.43
C GLY A 245 11.54 -4.07 -9.12
N GLY A 246 10.96 -3.64 -8.00
CA GLY A 246 11.10 -4.28 -6.69
C GLY A 246 9.97 -5.25 -6.37
N CYS A 247 9.78 -5.46 -5.08
CA CYS A 247 8.81 -6.39 -4.50
C CYS A 247 7.37 -6.11 -4.94
N SER A 248 6.64 -7.14 -5.40
CA SER A 248 5.21 -6.99 -5.69
C SER A 248 4.42 -6.63 -4.43
N LYS A 249 3.27 -5.96 -4.58
CA LYS A 249 2.36 -5.65 -3.46
C LYS A 249 1.97 -6.91 -2.67
N ARG A 250 1.83 -8.04 -3.36
CA ARG A 250 1.48 -9.34 -2.76
C ARG A 250 2.64 -9.88 -1.92
N THR A 251 3.86 -9.83 -2.43
CA THR A 251 5.05 -10.28 -1.68
C THR A 251 5.28 -9.39 -0.46
N MET A 252 5.10 -8.08 -0.59
CA MET A 252 5.15 -7.14 0.54
C MET A 252 4.09 -7.43 1.60
N LEU A 253 2.85 -7.73 1.18
CA LEU A 253 1.79 -8.14 2.10
C LEU A 253 2.11 -9.47 2.79
N SER A 254 2.68 -10.43 2.06
CA SER A 254 3.10 -11.72 2.62
C SER A 254 4.17 -11.56 3.70
N GLU A 255 5.23 -10.80 3.41
CA GLU A 255 6.29 -10.50 4.38
C GLU A 255 5.76 -9.72 5.59
N PHE A 256 4.92 -8.71 5.34
CA PHE A 256 4.22 -7.94 6.38
C PHE A 256 3.46 -8.87 7.35
N LEU A 257 2.64 -9.78 6.82
CA LEU A 257 1.83 -10.69 7.64
C LEU A 257 2.71 -11.69 8.38
N GLY A 258 3.82 -12.13 7.77
CA GLY A 258 4.83 -12.97 8.42
C GLY A 258 5.48 -12.30 9.63
N ILE A 259 5.90 -11.04 9.49
CA ILE A 259 6.46 -10.24 10.59
C ILE A 259 5.41 -10.05 11.69
N LEU A 260 4.17 -9.69 11.32
CA LEU A 260 3.08 -9.43 12.24
C LEU A 260 2.66 -10.67 13.04
N ARG A 261 2.73 -11.86 12.44
CA ARG A 261 2.34 -13.13 13.06
C ARG A 261 3.03 -13.38 14.41
N ARG A 262 4.28 -12.92 14.58
CA ARG A 262 5.07 -13.14 15.80
C ARG A 262 4.48 -12.48 17.05
N ASN A 263 3.88 -11.30 16.89
CA ASN A 263 3.37 -10.49 18.00
C ASN A 263 1.83 -10.40 18.04
N SER A 264 1.17 -10.87 16.99
CA SER A 264 -0.30 -10.87 16.90
C SER A 264 -0.93 -11.70 18.01
N ARG A 265 -2.01 -11.19 18.63
CA ARG A 265 -2.82 -11.97 19.58
C ARG A 265 -3.81 -12.91 18.88
N ALA A 266 -3.93 -12.80 17.56
CA ALA A 266 -4.78 -13.64 16.72
C ALA A 266 -4.04 -14.04 15.42
N PRO A 267 -2.93 -14.80 15.51
CA PRO A 267 -2.09 -15.12 14.35
C PRO A 267 -2.80 -16.02 13.33
N GLY A 268 -3.78 -16.83 13.75
CA GLY A 268 -4.56 -17.71 12.87
C GLY A 268 -5.43 -16.97 11.85
N GLU A 269 -5.82 -15.72 12.14
CA GLU A 269 -6.66 -14.91 11.25
C GLU A 269 -5.88 -14.27 10.10
N LEU A 270 -4.56 -14.14 10.23
CA LEU A 270 -3.72 -13.41 9.27
C LEU A 270 -3.64 -14.08 7.89
N ALA A 271 -3.76 -15.40 7.82
CA ALA A 271 -3.71 -16.14 6.56
C ALA A 271 -4.84 -15.73 5.61
N ALA A 272 -6.01 -15.41 6.17
CA ALA A 272 -7.18 -14.97 5.40
C ALA A 272 -7.05 -13.53 4.87
N LEU A 273 -5.94 -12.84 5.12
CA LEU A 273 -5.71 -11.46 4.70
C LEU A 273 -4.79 -11.34 3.46
N LEU A 274 -4.22 -12.43 2.97
CA LEU A 274 -3.21 -12.43 1.89
C LEU A 274 -3.72 -11.92 0.54
N ASP A 275 -5.02 -12.02 0.30
CA ASP A 275 -5.69 -11.57 -0.93
C ASP A 275 -6.21 -10.13 -0.84
N THR A 276 -5.95 -9.41 0.26
CA THR A 276 -6.44 -8.04 0.46
C THR A 276 -6.06 -7.09 -0.68
N PHE A 277 -4.90 -7.31 -1.29
CA PHE A 277 -4.37 -6.46 -2.37
C PHE A 277 -4.67 -6.99 -3.77
N ASP A 278 -5.43 -8.08 -3.90
CA ASP A 278 -5.83 -8.59 -5.22
C ASP A 278 -6.73 -7.57 -5.93
N ASP A 279 -6.53 -7.40 -7.23
CA ASP A 279 -7.29 -6.42 -8.04
C ASP A 279 -8.81 -6.69 -8.02
N ARG A 280 -9.22 -7.96 -7.89
CA ARG A 280 -10.62 -8.37 -7.73
C ARG A 280 -11.30 -7.78 -6.48
N ASN A 281 -10.51 -7.39 -5.47
CA ASN A 281 -10.98 -6.82 -4.22
C ASN A 281 -10.97 -5.28 -4.23
N ALA A 282 -10.58 -4.65 -5.35
CA ALA A 282 -10.81 -3.24 -5.57
C ALA A 282 -12.28 -3.01 -5.99
N ALA A 283 -13.09 -2.44 -5.09
CA ALA A 283 -14.49 -2.15 -5.43
C ALA A 283 -14.60 -1.14 -6.59
N GLY A 284 -15.30 -1.56 -7.66
CA GLY A 284 -16.06 -0.71 -8.59
C GLY A 284 -15.27 0.15 -9.58
N ALA A 285 -15.79 0.19 -10.82
CA ALA A 285 -15.28 0.89 -11.99
C ALA A 285 -14.56 2.23 -11.72
N ALA A 286 -13.40 2.41 -12.36
CA ALA A 286 -12.61 3.65 -12.39
C ALA A 286 -11.79 3.99 -11.13
N ILE A 287 -11.25 2.99 -10.42
CA ILE A 287 -9.82 3.12 -10.11
C ILE A 287 -9.10 2.85 -11.43
N ALA A 288 -9.15 3.83 -12.35
CA ALA A 288 -8.33 3.83 -13.55
C ALA A 288 -6.95 3.36 -13.10
N SER A 289 -6.48 2.26 -13.67
CA SER A 289 -5.22 1.63 -13.34
C SER A 289 -4.25 2.71 -12.89
N HIS A 290 -4.06 2.84 -11.56
CA HIS A 290 -3.12 3.82 -10.99
C HIS A 290 -1.68 3.32 -11.19
N ALA A 291 -1.47 2.66 -12.33
CA ALA A 291 -0.25 2.24 -12.93
C ALA A 291 0.56 3.50 -13.25
N THR A 292 1.15 4.07 -12.20
CA THR A 292 2.50 4.64 -12.29
C THR A 292 3.54 3.59 -12.72
N ASP A 293 3.12 2.36 -13.02
CA ASP A 293 3.96 1.21 -13.40
C ASP A 293 4.77 1.41 -14.69
N HIS A 294 4.39 2.35 -15.57
CA HIS A 294 5.03 2.45 -16.89
C HIS A 294 5.57 3.83 -17.31
N ALA A 295 5.25 4.92 -16.61
CA ALA A 295 5.42 6.26 -17.21
C ALA A 295 6.48 7.19 -16.60
N SER A 296 7.15 6.88 -15.48
CA SER A 296 7.91 7.92 -14.74
C SER A 296 8.99 8.65 -15.55
N ARG A 297 9.75 7.94 -16.39
CA ARG A 297 10.76 8.53 -17.27
C ARG A 297 10.19 9.46 -18.36
N VAL A 298 8.92 9.31 -18.70
CA VAL A 298 8.27 10.17 -19.72
C VAL A 298 7.94 11.55 -19.15
N TRP A 299 7.82 11.68 -17.83
CA TRP A 299 7.42 12.93 -17.18
C TRP A 299 8.59 13.80 -16.75
N TYR A 300 9.72 13.20 -16.40
CA TYR A 300 10.89 13.94 -15.97
C TYR A 300 11.75 14.32 -17.19
N THR A 301 11.94 15.62 -17.39
CA THR A 301 13.05 16.14 -18.17
C THR A 301 14.29 16.19 -17.27
N GLU A 302 15.48 16.34 -17.83
CA GLU A 302 16.71 16.50 -17.03
C GLU A 302 16.59 17.66 -16.03
N GLU A 303 15.95 18.76 -16.43
CA GLU A 303 15.73 19.92 -15.57
C GLU A 303 14.77 19.60 -14.42
N THR A 304 13.59 19.04 -14.72
CA THR A 304 12.60 18.75 -13.68
C THR A 304 13.05 17.62 -12.75
N TYR A 305 13.82 16.66 -13.27
CA TYR A 305 14.49 15.63 -12.48
C TYR A 305 15.44 16.26 -11.45
N ARG A 306 16.37 17.12 -11.88
CA ARG A 306 17.34 17.77 -10.97
C ARG A 306 16.65 18.61 -9.91
N LYS A 307 15.64 19.39 -10.28
CA LYS A 307 14.85 20.19 -9.33
C LYS A 307 14.16 19.29 -8.31
N ALA A 308 13.45 18.27 -8.75
CA ALA A 308 12.74 17.36 -7.86
C ALA A 308 13.71 16.58 -6.95
N LEU A 309 14.85 16.14 -7.48
CA LEU A 309 15.89 15.48 -6.70
C LEU A 309 16.46 16.41 -5.61
N ALA A 310 16.71 17.68 -5.93
CA ALA A 310 17.16 18.66 -4.94
C ALA A 310 16.13 18.86 -3.82
N ILE A 311 14.83 18.91 -4.16
CA ILE A 311 13.74 19.01 -3.18
C ILE A 311 13.73 17.79 -2.25
N TYR A 312 13.76 16.57 -2.81
CA TYR A 312 13.59 15.32 -2.07
C TYR A 312 14.86 14.66 -1.59
N LYS A 313 16.04 15.29 -1.79
CA LYS A 313 17.32 14.82 -1.25
C LYS A 313 17.24 14.44 0.24
N PRO A 314 16.53 15.18 1.12
CA PRO A 314 16.39 14.77 2.52
C PRO A 314 15.73 13.40 2.75
N ASP A 315 14.77 12.98 1.91
CA ASP A 315 14.20 11.62 1.98
C ASP A 315 15.24 10.59 1.54
N TYR A 316 15.96 10.82 0.42
CA TYR A 316 17.01 9.92 -0.06
C TYR A 316 18.11 9.72 0.99
N ASP A 317 18.62 10.83 1.55
CA ASP A 317 19.65 10.82 2.58
C ASP A 317 19.20 10.09 3.84
N PHE A 318 17.96 10.36 4.31
CA PHE A 318 17.43 9.76 5.52
C PHE A 318 17.29 8.23 5.40
N TYR A 319 16.86 7.74 4.24
CA TYR A 319 16.63 6.32 4.01
C TYR A 319 17.85 5.59 3.43
N GLY A 320 18.94 6.29 3.12
CA GLY A 320 20.12 5.71 2.44
C GLY A 320 19.77 5.12 1.07
N LEU A 321 18.90 5.79 0.32
CA LEU A 321 18.43 5.34 -0.98
C LEU A 321 19.24 6.00 -2.10
N GLU A 322 19.55 5.22 -3.13
CA GLU A 322 20.12 5.75 -4.36
C GLU A 322 19.02 6.34 -5.25
N PRO A 323 19.16 7.59 -5.72
CA PRO A 323 18.23 8.17 -6.67
C PRO A 323 18.19 7.38 -7.99
N PRO A 324 17.02 7.25 -8.64
CA PRO A 324 16.93 6.61 -9.95
C PRO A 324 17.72 7.43 -10.96
N SER A 325 18.43 6.79 -11.90
CA SER A 325 19.06 7.52 -13.02
C SER A 325 18.02 8.29 -13.84
N ALA A 326 18.38 9.50 -14.30
CA ALA A 326 17.60 10.26 -15.27
C ALA A 326 17.31 9.43 -16.54
#